data_AF-A0A941EH76-F1
#
_entry.id   AF-A0A941EH76-F1
#
_cell.length_a   1.000
_cell.length_b   1.000
_cell.length_c   1.000
_cell.angle_alpha   90.00
_cell.angle_beta   90.00
_cell.angle_gamma   90.00
#
_symmetry.space_group_name_H-M   'P 1'
#
loop_
_entity.id
_entity.type
_entity.pdbx_description
1 polymer ?
#
loop_
_entity_poly.entity_id
_entity_poly.type
_entity_poly.pdbx_seq_one_letter_code
_entity_poly.pdbx_strand_id
1 'polypeptide(L)'
;MDPTDPVFYRLPARMLEVGMSTDDGQDILTLMPGDEWIIASVYTPRPDDPEQDEANRGETESRMYRPGEPVDLAVFADTLVDGSGLPEAELVEHPQDPAA
;
A
#
# COMPACT_ATOMS: atom_id res chain seq x y z
N MET A 1 -20.94 -6.53 1.44
CA MET A 1 -19.88 -5.59 1.09
C MET A 1 -20.29 -4.97 -0.22
N ASP A 2 -20.39 -3.65 -0.24
CA ASP A 2 -20.44 -2.96 -1.52
C ASP A 2 -19.13 -3.32 -2.25
N PRO A 3 -19.13 -3.68 -3.54
CA PRO A 3 -17.88 -3.87 -4.28
C PRO A 3 -16.93 -2.65 -4.26
N THR A 4 -17.33 -1.53 -3.67
CA THR A 4 -16.53 -0.33 -3.45
C THR A 4 -15.86 -0.23 -2.08
N ASP A 5 -16.20 -1.10 -1.12
CA ASP A 5 -15.62 -1.03 0.23
C ASP A 5 -14.16 -1.52 0.20
N PRO A 6 -13.18 -0.72 0.65
CA PRO A 6 -11.78 -1.14 0.64
C PRO A 6 -11.52 -2.33 1.57
N VAL A 7 -10.65 -3.23 1.12
CA VAL A 7 -10.21 -4.40 1.91
C VAL A 7 -8.88 -4.06 2.57
N PHE A 8 -8.82 -4.06 3.90
CA PHE A 8 -7.58 -3.77 4.64
C PHE A 8 -6.90 -5.06 5.09
N TYR A 9 -5.58 -5.11 4.94
CA TYR A 9 -4.78 -6.27 5.28
C TYR A 9 -3.35 -5.90 5.64
N ARG A 10 -2.62 -6.83 6.27
CA ARG A 10 -1.19 -6.71 6.56
C ARG A 10 -0.40 -7.77 5.83
N LEU A 11 0.77 -7.38 5.32
CA LEU A 11 1.78 -8.31 4.83
C LEU A 11 3.15 -7.99 5.43
N PRO A 12 4.03 -8.99 5.60
CA PRO A 12 5.43 -8.72 5.87
C PRO A 12 6.05 -7.98 4.67
N ALA A 13 6.91 -6.99 4.92
CA ALA A 13 7.45 -6.11 3.88
C ALA A 13 8.14 -6.85 2.71
N ARG A 14 8.69 -8.06 2.95
CA ARG A 14 9.27 -8.91 1.90
C ARG A 14 8.28 -9.41 0.85
N MET A 15 6.99 -9.27 1.10
CA MET A 15 5.90 -9.65 0.20
C MET A 15 5.22 -8.45 -0.45
N LEU A 16 5.75 -7.24 -0.25
CA LEU A 16 5.28 -6.08 -1.01
C LEU A 16 5.58 -6.28 -2.49
N GLU A 17 4.65 -5.82 -3.32
CA GLU A 17 4.81 -5.75 -4.77
C GLU A 17 4.48 -4.35 -5.29
N VAL A 18 5.09 -3.99 -6.42
CA VAL A 18 4.75 -2.76 -7.13
C VAL A 18 3.30 -2.82 -7.59
N GLY A 19 2.53 -1.76 -7.34
CA GLY A 19 1.10 -1.68 -7.64
C GLY A 19 0.16 -2.05 -6.49
N MET A 20 0.69 -2.50 -5.35
CA MET A 20 -0.11 -2.57 -4.11
C MET A 20 -0.35 -1.17 -3.55
N SER A 21 -1.47 -0.98 -2.86
CA SER A 21 -1.79 0.26 -2.16
C SER A 21 -1.62 0.08 -0.65
N THR A 22 -1.03 1.08 -0.02
CA THR A 22 -0.92 1.24 1.43
C THR A 22 -2.26 1.67 2.03
N ASP A 23 -2.47 1.41 3.32
CA ASP A 23 -3.74 1.74 3.98
C ASP A 23 -4.07 3.24 4.00
N ASP A 24 -3.04 4.09 3.92
CA ASP A 24 -3.17 5.54 3.79
C ASP A 24 -3.40 6.03 2.35
N GLY A 25 -3.71 5.12 1.42
CA GLY A 25 -4.13 5.43 0.06
C GLY A 25 -2.99 5.75 -0.89
N GLN A 26 -1.74 5.39 -0.56
CA GLN A 26 -0.60 5.57 -1.45
C GLN A 26 -0.24 4.28 -2.20
N ASP A 27 0.17 4.41 -3.45
CA ASP A 27 0.55 3.26 -4.28
C ASP A 27 2.06 3.04 -4.27
N ILE A 28 2.47 1.77 -4.20
CA ILE A 28 3.88 1.37 -4.33
C ILE A 28 4.29 1.43 -5.79
N LEU A 29 5.23 2.33 -6.11
CA LEU A 29 5.77 2.52 -7.45
C LEU A 29 7.01 1.68 -7.72
N THR A 30 7.91 1.61 -6.75
CA THR A 30 9.15 0.84 -6.87
C THR A 30 9.51 0.20 -5.54
N LEU A 31 10.20 -0.93 -5.62
CA LEU A 31 10.77 -1.63 -4.48
C LEU A 31 12.25 -1.88 -4.73
N MET A 32 13.08 -1.50 -3.77
CA MET A 32 14.51 -1.78 -3.75
C MET A 32 14.78 -2.73 -2.58
N PRO A 33 14.81 -4.05 -2.82
CA PRO A 33 15.13 -5.01 -1.78
C PRO A 33 16.63 -4.97 -1.45
N GLY A 34 16.95 -5.00 -0.16
CA GLY A 34 18.29 -5.21 0.38
C GLY A 34 18.26 -6.24 1.51
N ASP A 35 19.44 -6.61 2.00
CA ASP A 35 19.57 -7.69 3.00
C ASP A 35 18.88 -7.36 4.34
N GLU A 36 18.95 -6.09 4.76
CA GLU A 36 18.39 -5.63 6.05
C GLU A 36 17.13 -4.76 5.88
N TRP A 37 16.95 -4.16 4.71
CA TRP A 37 15.93 -3.15 4.45
C TRP A 37 15.30 -3.34 3.08
N ILE A 38 14.01 -3.06 2.99
CA ILE A 38 13.26 -2.91 1.75
C ILE A 38 12.83 -1.46 1.68
N ILE A 39 13.23 -0.78 0.60
CA ILE A 39 12.86 0.61 0.38
C ILE A 39 11.74 0.62 -0.65
N ALA A 40 10.59 1.16 -0.27
CA ALA A 40 9.45 1.38 -1.16
C ALA A 40 9.35 2.86 -1.51
N SER A 41 9.24 3.18 -2.80
CA SER A 41 8.78 4.50 -3.21
C SER A 41 7.27 4.46 -3.39
N VAL A 42 6.58 5.36 -2.70
CA VAL A 42 5.12 5.46 -2.70
C VAL A 42 4.69 6.86 -3.15
N TYR A 43 3.48 6.99 -3.69
CA TYR A 43 2.90 8.28 -4.03
C TYR A 43 1.39 8.26 -3.84
N THR A 44 0.78 9.43 -3.69
CA THR A 44 -0.68 9.56 -3.60
C THR A 44 -1.28 9.72 -5.01
N PRO A 45 -2.03 8.73 -5.53
CA PRO A 45 -2.70 8.86 -6.82
C PRO A 45 -3.82 9.91 -6.78
N ARG A 46 -4.06 10.60 -7.90
CA ARG A 46 -5.15 11.58 -8.09
C ARG A 46 -5.90 11.33 -9.40
N PRO A 47 -6.70 10.25 -9.50
CA PRO A 47 -7.45 9.96 -10.73
C PRO A 47 -8.49 11.04 -11.07
N ASP A 48 -8.90 11.84 -10.09
CA ASP A 48 -9.80 12.99 -10.23
C ASP A 48 -9.12 14.24 -10.80
N ASP A 49 -7.78 14.30 -10.74
CA ASP A 49 -6.98 15.46 -11.16
C ASP A 49 -5.66 15.00 -11.80
N PRO A 50 -5.65 14.77 -13.13
CA PRO A 50 -4.47 14.25 -13.85
C PRO A 50 -3.23 15.16 -13.77
N GLU A 51 -3.41 16.47 -13.62
CA GLU A 51 -2.29 17.42 -13.48
C GLU A 51 -1.63 17.25 -12.11
N GLN A 52 -2.45 17.12 -11.06
CA GLN A 52 -1.94 16.81 -9.73
C GLN A 52 -1.36 15.38 -9.64
N ASP A 53 -1.92 14.39 -10.35
CA ASP A 53 -1.35 13.03 -10.39
C ASP A 53 0.06 13.02 -10.99
N GLU A 54 0.25 13.73 -12.11
CA GLU A 54 1.56 13.87 -12.74
C GLU A 54 2.56 14.58 -11.82
N ALA A 55 2.13 15.64 -11.12
CA ALA A 55 2.94 16.30 -10.11
C ALA A 55 3.31 15.35 -8.95
N ASN A 56 2.35 14.59 -8.42
CA ASN A 56 2.55 13.64 -7.33
C ASN A 56 3.52 12.51 -7.70
N ARG A 57 3.54 12.08 -8.97
CA ARG A 57 4.53 11.11 -9.46
C ARG A 57 5.97 11.63 -9.37
N GLY A 58 6.17 12.95 -9.37
CA GLY A 58 7.46 13.59 -9.16
C GLY A 58 7.84 13.77 -7.68
N GLU A 59 6.87 13.69 -6.77
CA GLU A 59 7.02 13.93 -5.32
C GLU A 59 6.83 12.65 -4.50
N THR A 60 7.43 11.55 -4.95
CA THR A 60 7.35 10.26 -4.26
C THR A 60 7.96 10.31 -2.86
N GLU A 61 7.33 9.66 -1.89
CA GLU A 61 7.88 9.41 -0.57
C GLU A 61 8.65 8.08 -0.55
N SER A 62 9.76 8.02 0.17
CA SER A 62 10.51 6.78 0.37
C SER A 62 10.29 6.24 1.78
N ARG A 63 9.73 5.04 1.87
CA ARG A 63 9.49 4.32 3.12
C ARG A 63 10.48 3.16 3.23
N MET A 64 11.01 2.94 4.43
CA MET A 64 11.99 1.89 4.71
C MET A 64 11.42 0.90 5.71
N TYR A 65 11.44 -0.39 5.35
CA TYR A 65 10.91 -1.46 6.18
C TYR A 65 11.95 -2.55 6.39
N ARG A 66 11.88 -3.25 7.52
CA ARG A 66 12.59 -4.54 7.65
C ARG A 66 11.83 -5.63 6.90
N PRO A 67 12.48 -6.66 6.31
CA PRO A 67 11.80 -7.72 5.55
C PRO A 67 10.66 -8.47 6.29
N GLY A 68 10.66 -8.49 7.62
CA GLY A 68 9.62 -9.08 8.45
C GLY A 68 8.62 -8.10 9.07
N GLU A 69 8.82 -6.80 8.85
CA GLU A 69 7.95 -5.75 9.39
C GLU A 69 6.56 -5.84 8.74
N PRO A 70 5.48 -5.87 9.54
CA PRO A 70 4.13 -5.83 8.99
C PRO A 70 3.85 -4.45 8.40
N VAL A 71 3.34 -4.41 7.18
CA VAL A 71 2.94 -3.20 6.48
C VAL A 71 1.43 -3.24 6.28
N ASP A 72 0.75 -2.17 6.71
CA ASP A 72 -0.68 -1.98 6.52
C ASP A 72 -0.96 -1.60 5.05
N LEU A 73 -1.85 -2.36 4.43
CA LEU A 73 -2.20 -2.28 3.02
C LEU A 73 -3.71 -2.25 2.86
N ALA A 74 -4.14 -1.76 1.70
CA ALA A 74 -5.54 -1.73 1.31
C ALA A 74 -5.72 -2.08 -0.16
N VAL A 75 -6.86 -2.68 -0.49
CA VAL A 75 -7.34 -2.84 -1.86
C VAL A 75 -8.45 -1.81 -2.06
N PHE A 76 -8.13 -0.74 -2.77
CA PHE A 76 -9.08 0.24 -3.28
C PHE A 76 -9.55 -0.14 -4.69
N ALA A 77 -10.54 0.58 -5.22
CA ALA A 77 -11.10 0.32 -6.56
C ALA A 77 -10.06 0.48 -7.69
N ASP A 78 -9.00 1.25 -7.45
CA ASP A 78 -7.90 1.54 -8.37
C ASP A 78 -6.59 0.81 -8.03
N THR A 79 -6.55 0.01 -6.96
CA THR A 79 -5.38 -0.81 -6.62
C THR A 79 -5.07 -1.79 -7.75
N LEU A 80 -3.81 -1.79 -8.21
CA LEU A 80 -3.37 -2.60 -9.36
C LEU A 80 -3.04 -4.04 -8.99
N VAL A 81 -2.51 -4.26 -7.78
CA VAL A 81 -2.12 -5.57 -7.27
C VAL A 81 -2.78 -5.82 -5.93
N ASP A 82 -3.67 -6.82 -5.89
CA ASP A 82 -4.32 -7.29 -4.68
C ASP A 82 -3.47 -8.38 -4.00
N GLY A 83 -2.90 -8.06 -2.83
CA GLY A 83 -2.16 -8.99 -1.99
C GLY A 83 -3.00 -9.65 -0.89
N SER A 84 -4.27 -9.30 -0.74
CA SER A 84 -5.13 -9.73 0.38
C SER A 84 -5.42 -11.24 0.38
N GLY A 85 -5.25 -11.90 -0.77
CA GLY A 85 -5.41 -13.34 -0.93
C GLY A 85 -4.15 -14.18 -0.65
N LEU A 86 -3.02 -13.55 -0.30
CA LEU A 86 -1.78 -14.27 -0.03
C LEU A 86 -1.88 -15.06 1.29
N PRO A 87 -1.24 -16.24 1.42
CA PRO A 87 -1.31 -17.05 2.65
C PRO A 87 -0.84 -16.34 3.92
N GLU A 88 0.10 -15.40 3.77
CA GLU A 88 0.65 -14.57 4.84
C GLU A 88 -0.15 -13.29 5.11
N ALA A 89 -1.20 -13.01 4.32
CA ALA A 89 -2.04 -11.85 4.49
C ALA A 89 -2.91 -12.00 5.75
N GLU A 90 -2.85 -10.99 6.62
CA GLU A 90 -3.75 -10.86 7.76
C GLU A 90 -4.80 -9.81 7.43
N LEU A 91 -6.05 -10.19 7.23
CA LEU A 91 -7.15 -9.24 7.07
C LEU A 91 -7.35 -8.48 8.38
N VAL A 92 -7.43 -7.15 8.30
CA VAL A 92 -7.63 -6.28 9.46
C VAL A 92 -8.88 -5.42 9.27
N GLU A 93 -9.49 -4.99 10.37
CA GLU A 93 -10.50 -3.94 10.32
C GLU A 93 -9.81 -2.61 10.01
N HIS A 94 -10.47 -1.73 9.25
CA HIS A 94 -9.92 -0.42 8.89
C HIS A 94 -9.42 0.31 10.15
N PRO A 95 -8.16 0.81 10.18
CA PRO A 95 -7.57 1.40 11.39
C PRO A 95 -8.15 2.76 11.83
N GLN A 96 -9.40 3.09 11.46
CA GLN A 96 -10.12 4.29 11.92
C GLN A 96 -11.23 4.01 12.93
N ASP A 97 -11.15 2.92 13.70
CA ASP A 97 -11.88 2.83 14.97
C ASP A 97 -10.86 2.77 16.13
N PRO A 98 -10.41 3.92 16.67
CA PRO A 98 -9.88 3.88 18.02
C PRO A 98 -11.01 3.38 18.92
N ALA A 99 -10.88 2.15 19.40
CA ALA A 99 -11.78 1.61 20.40
C ALA A 99 -11.91 2.60 21.57
N ALA A 100 -13.15 3.08 21.76
CA ALA A 100 -13.74 3.75 22.93
C ALA A 100 -13.40 5.23 23.20
#